data_AF-B7FZX7-F1
#
_entry.id   AF-B7FZX7-F1
#
_cell.length_a   1.000
_cell.length_b   1.000
_cell.length_c   1.000
_cell.angle_alpha   90.00
_cell.angle_beta   90.00
_cell.angle_gamma   90.00
#
_symmetry.space_group_name_H-M   'P 1'
#
loop_
_entity.id
_entity.type
_entity.pdbx_description
1 polymer ?
#
loop_
_entity_poly.entity_id
_entity_poly.type
_entity_poly.pdbx_seq_one_letter_code
_entity_poly.pdbx_strand_id
1 'polypeptide(L)'
;MLETKRAEAIPKFRLGLAGAPGAGKSTFIECLGKYILKLAEDSGNTSSQTKETKKSNSWIPDQLAVVCVDPSSTVTGGSILGDKTRMFELSRHPRSFVRPAPAAGALGGLASYTDDVVSLCQTAGYELVLLETVGLGQSEVEVAQSVDMLLLLIPPGGGDDLQGVKKGIIEVADMIIVTKADGNLLSTAKMTAADYKGAMQFVHAKGRLQGWEHPPVLLASAVTEEGVSNIWEYVCRYRRDMIDTGNLEEKRRKQSRYWMWKNLQNLVQEKARKSSSLNRFSRDLEEKLNSGRMTPRVAAARLLDCISGNNN
;
A
#
# COMPACT_ATOMS: atom_id res chain seq x y z
N MET A 1 23.70 20.56 -28.24
CA MET A 1 24.10 19.31 -27.57
C MET A 1 24.46 19.67 -26.13
N LEU A 2 23.50 19.53 -25.21
CA LEU A 2 23.69 19.72 -23.78
C LEU A 2 23.45 18.36 -23.14
N GLU A 3 24.53 17.61 -22.94
CA GLU A 3 24.50 16.41 -22.10
C GLU A 3 24.38 16.87 -20.65
N THR A 4 23.15 16.97 -20.15
CA THR A 4 22.91 17.01 -18.72
C THR A 4 23.26 15.63 -18.16
N LYS A 5 24.44 15.50 -17.54
CA LYS A 5 24.68 14.46 -16.52
C LYS A 5 23.50 14.51 -15.55
N ARG A 6 22.59 13.55 -15.63
CA ARG A 6 21.60 13.30 -14.57
C ARG A 6 22.43 13.08 -13.31
N ALA A 7 22.42 14.02 -12.38
CA ALA A 7 22.74 13.70 -10.99
C ALA A 7 21.85 12.50 -10.63
N GLU A 8 22.45 11.39 -10.20
CA GLU A 8 21.70 10.20 -9.82
C GLU A 8 20.70 10.60 -8.74
N ALA A 9 19.43 10.69 -9.12
CA ALA A 9 18.38 11.10 -8.22
C ALA A 9 18.26 10.02 -7.13
N ILE A 10 18.31 10.42 -5.86
CA ILE A 10 18.10 9.51 -4.73
C ILE A 10 16.79 8.75 -4.98
N PRO A 11 16.80 7.41 -5.04
CA PRO A 11 15.61 6.66 -5.36
C PRO A 11 14.59 6.84 -4.23
N LYS A 12 13.48 7.53 -4.56
CA LYS A 12 12.31 7.69 -3.70
C LYS A 12 11.77 6.31 -3.34
N PHE A 13 11.10 6.15 -2.20
CA PHE A 13 10.62 4.86 -1.71
C PHE A 13 9.15 4.90 -1.32
N ARG A 14 8.43 3.81 -1.58
CA ARG A 14 6.98 3.66 -1.36
C ARG A 14 6.78 2.55 -0.34
N LEU A 15 6.25 2.90 0.84
CA LEU A 15 6.05 1.96 1.95
C LEU A 15 4.55 1.80 2.20
N GLY A 16 4.03 0.60 1.98
CA GLY A 16 2.63 0.28 2.25
C GLY A 16 2.42 -0.19 3.68
N LEU A 17 1.30 0.18 4.28
CA LEU A 17 0.86 -0.28 5.59
C LEU A 17 -0.55 -0.86 5.48
N ALA A 18 -0.65 -2.16 5.70
CA ALA A 18 -1.90 -2.91 5.68
C ALA A 18 -2.16 -3.54 7.06
N GLY A 19 -3.42 -3.87 7.32
CA GLY A 19 -3.85 -4.48 8.58
C GLY A 19 -5.30 -4.19 8.88
N ALA A 20 -5.92 -5.02 9.72
CA ALA A 20 -7.33 -4.89 10.08
C ALA A 20 -7.64 -3.52 10.74
N PRO A 21 -8.92 -3.09 10.76
CA PRO A 21 -9.32 -1.94 11.55
C PRO A 21 -8.96 -2.18 13.02
N GLY A 22 -8.44 -1.15 13.70
CA GLY A 22 -7.99 -1.29 15.10
C GLY A 22 -6.61 -1.90 15.30
N ALA A 23 -5.91 -2.33 14.24
CA ALA A 23 -4.51 -2.80 14.31
C ALA A 23 -3.50 -1.70 14.69
N GLY A 24 -3.93 -0.43 14.77
CA GLY A 24 -3.06 0.69 15.16
C GLY A 24 -2.27 1.32 14.01
N LYS A 25 -2.73 1.17 12.76
CA LYS A 25 -2.04 1.66 11.55
C LYS A 25 -1.73 3.15 11.58
N SER A 26 -2.74 4.00 11.69
CA SER A 26 -2.56 5.46 11.69
C SER A 26 -1.67 5.93 12.84
N THR A 27 -1.83 5.36 14.04
CA THR A 27 -0.97 5.66 15.20
C THR A 27 0.48 5.24 14.97
N PHE A 28 0.70 4.08 14.34
CA PHE A 28 2.04 3.63 13.98
C PHE A 28 2.66 4.51 12.89
N ILE A 29 1.89 4.93 11.89
CA ILE A 29 2.36 5.87 10.84
C ILE A 29 2.78 7.20 11.46
N GLU A 30 1.98 7.75 12.37
CA GLU A 30 2.33 8.99 13.07
C GLU A 30 3.63 8.85 13.86
N CYS A 31 3.75 7.78 14.64
CA CYS A 31 4.96 7.47 15.41
C CYS A 31 6.20 7.30 14.52
N LEU A 32 6.12 6.46 13.49
CA LEU A 32 7.21 6.20 12.55
C LEU A 32 7.59 7.47 11.77
N GLY A 33 6.61 8.22 11.27
CA GLY A 33 6.86 9.45 10.52
C GLY A 33 7.55 10.51 11.38
N LYS A 34 7.12 10.70 12.64
CA LYS A 34 7.77 11.61 13.58
C LYS A 34 9.21 11.19 13.87
N TYR A 35 9.43 9.89 14.09
CA TYR A 35 10.78 9.34 14.29
C TYR A 35 11.70 9.66 13.11
N ILE A 36 11.24 9.43 11.89
CA ILE A 36 12.02 9.71 10.66
C ILE A 36 12.31 11.20 10.49
N LEU A 37 11.31 12.06 10.71
CA LEU A 37 11.48 13.50 10.58
C LEU A 37 12.46 14.05 11.62
N LYS A 38 12.39 13.55 12.86
CA LYS A 38 13.35 13.88 13.90
C LYS A 38 14.77 13.47 13.51
N LEU A 39 14.97 12.26 12.97
CA LEU A 39 16.27 11.85 12.43
C LEU A 39 16.77 12.81 11.34
N ALA A 40 15.88 13.27 10.46
CA ALA A 40 16.23 14.21 9.39
C ALA A 40 16.67 15.58 9.95
N GLU A 41 15.99 16.07 11.00
CA GLU A 41 16.35 17.31 11.70
C GLU A 41 17.70 17.19 12.43
N ASP A 42 17.88 16.11 13.19
CA ASP A 42 19.10 15.82 13.95
C ASP A 42 20.33 15.63 13.04
N SER A 43 20.12 15.14 11.81
CA SER A 43 21.18 14.99 10.80
C SER A 43 21.67 16.31 10.18
N GLY A 44 21.04 17.44 10.51
CA GLY A 44 21.37 18.77 10.02
C GLY A 44 20.86 19.06 8.60
N ASN A 45 20.49 20.32 8.35
CA ASN A 45 20.13 20.88 7.04
C ASN A 45 21.35 20.96 6.09
N THR A 46 22.00 19.84 5.79
CA THR A 46 22.96 19.78 4.71
C THR A 46 22.18 19.48 3.43
N SER A 47 21.52 20.51 2.92
CA SER A 47 21.08 20.55 1.54
C SER A 47 22.32 20.38 0.65
N SER A 48 22.29 19.35 -0.20
CA SER A 48 23.30 18.98 -1.20
C SER A 48 24.21 17.81 -0.79
N GLN A 49 23.97 16.69 -1.47
CA GLN A 49 24.89 15.58 -1.73
C GLN A 49 25.20 14.68 -0.52
N THR A 50 24.65 13.46 -0.59
CA THR A 50 25.05 12.27 0.19
C THR A 50 24.99 12.45 1.72
N LYS A 51 23.77 12.43 2.28
CA LYS A 51 23.54 12.07 3.69
C LYS A 51 23.69 10.55 3.88
N GLU A 52 24.88 10.03 3.61
CA GLU A 52 25.35 8.80 4.25
C GLU A 52 26.08 9.24 5.52
N THR A 53 25.39 9.22 6.66
CA THR A 53 26.01 9.53 7.95
C THR A 53 27.02 8.43 8.27
N LYS A 54 28.29 8.79 8.36
CA LYS A 54 29.48 7.93 8.63
C LYS A 54 29.46 7.12 9.96
N LYS A 55 28.31 6.95 10.62
CA LYS A 55 28.14 6.08 11.79
C LYS A 55 26.94 5.12 11.74
N SER A 56 26.04 5.26 10.78
CA SER A 56 25.05 4.23 10.43
C SER A 56 24.63 4.49 9.00
N ASN A 57 24.89 3.56 8.09
CA ASN A 57 24.68 3.70 6.64
C ASN A 57 23.18 3.74 6.25
N SER A 58 22.33 4.33 7.08
CA SER A 58 20.87 4.26 7.01
C SER A 58 20.31 5.47 6.29
N TRP A 59 19.49 5.23 5.27
CA TRP A 59 18.82 6.27 4.49
C TRP A 59 17.82 7.02 5.38
N ILE A 60 17.84 8.35 5.32
CA ILE A 60 16.90 9.22 6.03
C ILE A 60 16.27 10.16 5.00
N PRO A 61 14.96 10.05 4.71
CA PRO A 61 14.29 10.95 3.78
C PRO A 61 14.12 12.34 4.40
N ASP A 62 14.36 13.39 3.61
CA ASP A 62 14.16 14.78 4.07
C ASP A 62 12.66 15.15 4.15
N GLN A 63 11.83 14.60 3.26
CA GLN A 63 10.38 14.84 3.21
C GLN A 63 9.61 13.54 3.02
N LEU A 64 8.46 13.44 3.69
CA LEU A 64 7.56 12.28 3.56
C LEU A 64 6.11 12.66 3.24
N ALA A 65 5.41 11.83 2.49
CA ALA A 65 3.97 11.96 2.28
C ALA A 65 3.24 10.76 2.89
N VAL A 66 2.02 10.98 3.36
CA VAL A 66 1.10 9.94 3.81
C VAL A 66 -0.16 10.01 2.95
N VAL A 67 -0.46 8.91 2.27
CA VAL A 67 -1.64 8.74 1.43
C VAL A 67 -2.51 7.67 2.09
N CYS A 68 -3.70 8.06 2.52
CA CYS A 68 -4.65 7.13 3.16
C CYS A 68 -5.71 6.73 2.14
N VAL A 69 -5.76 5.45 1.78
CA VAL A 69 -6.73 4.94 0.81
C VAL A 69 -7.91 4.34 1.54
N ASP A 70 -9.06 5.00 1.37
CA ASP A 70 -10.34 4.54 1.88
C ASP A 70 -11.21 4.00 0.74
N PRO A 71 -11.50 2.68 0.68
CA PRO A 71 -12.46 2.13 -0.27
C PRO A 71 -13.90 2.63 0.01
N SER A 72 -14.18 3.15 1.21
CA SER A 72 -15.48 3.72 1.55
C SER A 72 -15.61 5.15 1.01
N SER A 73 -16.15 5.28 -0.21
CA SER A 73 -17.60 5.43 -0.37
C SER A 73 -18.00 5.92 -1.77
N THR A 74 -18.85 5.13 -2.43
CA THR A 74 -19.76 5.60 -3.47
C THR A 74 -20.97 6.34 -2.88
N VAL A 75 -21.16 6.27 -1.55
CA VAL A 75 -22.33 6.79 -0.83
C VAL A 75 -22.08 8.12 -0.10
N THR A 76 -20.87 8.38 0.41
CA THR A 76 -20.55 9.59 1.20
C THR A 76 -19.52 10.51 0.54
N GLY A 77 -19.02 10.18 -0.66
CA GLY A 77 -18.04 11.00 -1.40
C GLY A 77 -16.61 10.98 -0.85
N GLY A 78 -16.29 10.01 0.03
CA GLY A 78 -15.03 9.91 0.76
C GLY A 78 -14.96 10.79 2.01
N SER A 79 -14.17 10.35 3.01
CA SER A 79 -13.93 11.14 4.23
C SER A 79 -12.91 12.26 3.98
N ILE A 80 -13.36 13.52 4.06
CA ILE A 80 -12.49 14.71 3.87
C ILE A 80 -11.56 14.94 5.07
N LEU A 81 -11.96 14.51 6.28
CA LEU A 81 -11.35 14.93 7.56
C LEU A 81 -10.86 13.78 8.46
N GLY A 82 -11.30 12.54 8.25
CA GLY A 82 -11.11 11.44 9.22
C GLY A 82 -9.66 11.04 9.48
N ASP A 83 -8.77 11.20 8.50
CA ASP A 83 -7.38 10.77 8.63
C ASP A 83 -6.48 11.87 9.21
N LYS A 84 -6.81 13.15 9.00
CA LYS A 84 -6.06 14.28 9.58
C LYS A 84 -6.20 14.38 11.10
N THR A 85 -7.31 13.88 11.66
CA THR A 85 -7.51 13.84 13.12
C THR A 85 -6.76 12.70 13.79
N ARG A 86 -6.38 11.64 13.04
CA ARG A 86 -5.63 10.49 13.54
C ARG A 86 -4.12 10.64 13.45
N MET A 87 -3.63 11.53 12.57
CA MET A 87 -2.21 11.84 12.38
C MET A 87 -1.99 13.35 12.47
N PHE A 88 -2.28 13.91 13.64
CA PHE A 88 -2.35 15.35 13.87
C PHE A 88 -0.99 16.04 13.72
N GLU A 89 0.05 15.46 14.30
CA GLU A 89 1.41 16.02 14.29
C GLU A 89 1.99 16.00 12.87
N LEU A 90 1.88 14.86 12.18
CA LEU A 90 2.34 14.74 10.78
C LEU A 90 1.56 15.65 9.84
N SER A 91 0.28 15.91 10.09
CA SER A 91 -0.51 16.80 9.25
C SER A 91 -0.07 18.27 9.36
N ARG A 92 0.67 18.64 10.41
CA ARG A 92 1.13 20.01 10.69
C ARG A 92 2.60 20.22 10.43
N HIS A 93 3.37 19.15 10.34
CA HIS A 93 4.82 19.24 10.19
C HIS A 93 5.20 19.71 8.76
N PRO A 94 6.10 20.70 8.61
CA PRO A 94 6.35 21.37 7.33
C PRO A 94 7.01 20.49 6.27
N ARG A 95 7.64 19.38 6.68
CA ARG A 95 8.26 18.39 5.80
C ARG A 95 7.39 17.17 5.54
N SER A 96 6.12 17.20 5.95
CA SER A 96 5.18 16.13 5.67
C SER A 96 3.90 16.62 5.01
N PHE A 97 3.31 15.72 4.24
CA PHE A 97 2.03 15.95 3.59
C PHE A 97 1.11 14.77 3.84
N VAL A 98 -0.05 15.02 4.45
CA VAL A 98 -1.05 13.98 4.75
C VAL A 98 -2.29 14.23 3.90
N ARG A 99 -2.65 13.24 3.08
CA ARG A 99 -3.79 13.32 2.15
C ARG A 99 -4.68 12.09 2.26
N PRO A 100 -5.97 12.26 2.61
CA PRO A 100 -6.96 11.22 2.34
C PRO A 100 -7.18 11.12 0.82
N ALA A 101 -7.13 9.90 0.30
CA ALA A 101 -7.40 9.56 -1.08
C ALA A 101 -8.76 8.83 -1.15
N PRO A 102 -9.83 9.50 -1.62
CA PRO A 102 -11.13 8.86 -1.74
C PRO A 102 -11.12 7.85 -2.89
N ALA A 103 -11.80 6.70 -2.73
CA ALA A 103 -12.06 5.75 -3.81
C ALA A 103 -13.12 6.20 -4.83
N ALA A 104 -13.52 7.48 -4.81
CA ALA A 104 -14.68 8.01 -5.53
C ALA A 104 -14.69 7.63 -7.02
N GLY A 105 -15.82 7.06 -7.47
CA GLY A 105 -16.16 6.85 -8.90
C GLY A 105 -15.63 5.57 -9.55
N ALA A 106 -14.68 4.85 -8.94
CA ALA A 106 -14.16 3.60 -9.49
C ALA A 106 -14.91 2.39 -8.89
N LEU A 107 -15.46 1.54 -9.75
CA LEU A 107 -16.23 0.38 -9.30
C LEU A 107 -15.28 -0.75 -8.92
N GLY A 108 -14.99 -0.89 -7.62
CA GLY A 108 -14.46 -2.12 -7.03
C GLY A 108 -12.93 -2.27 -6.94
N GLY A 109 -12.20 -1.20 -6.61
CA GLY A 109 -10.77 -1.32 -6.31
C GLY A 109 -10.26 -0.12 -5.53
N LEU A 110 -9.06 -0.27 -4.96
CA LEU A 110 -8.26 0.85 -4.48
C LEU A 110 -8.37 2.01 -5.49
N ALA A 111 -8.62 3.24 -5.01
CA ALA A 111 -8.91 4.40 -5.86
C ALA A 111 -8.02 4.35 -7.11
N SER A 112 -8.59 4.34 -8.32
CA SER A 112 -7.80 4.20 -9.57
C SER A 112 -6.68 5.24 -9.71
N TYR A 113 -6.76 6.29 -8.90
CA TYR A 113 -5.82 7.39 -8.77
C TYR A 113 -4.76 7.21 -7.68
N THR A 114 -4.75 6.10 -6.91
CA THR A 114 -3.78 5.90 -5.83
C THR A 114 -2.36 5.91 -6.36
N ASP A 115 -2.11 5.17 -7.45
CA ASP A 115 -0.80 5.15 -8.11
C ASP A 115 -0.42 6.55 -8.63
N ASP A 116 -1.38 7.29 -9.20
CA ASP A 116 -1.18 8.67 -9.64
C ASP A 116 -0.81 9.60 -8.47
N VAL A 117 -1.51 9.49 -7.33
CA VAL A 117 -1.24 10.31 -6.14
C VAL A 117 0.14 9.99 -5.58
N VAL A 118 0.52 8.71 -5.51
CA VAL A 118 1.87 8.30 -5.08
C VAL A 118 2.93 8.88 -6.04
N SER A 119 2.70 8.80 -7.35
CA SER A 119 3.58 9.35 -8.38
C SER A 119 3.70 10.89 -8.30
N LEU A 120 2.58 11.58 -8.02
CA LEU A 120 2.56 13.03 -7.82
C LEU A 120 3.34 13.43 -6.58
N CYS A 121 3.15 12.73 -5.45
CA CYS A 121 3.94 12.96 -4.24
C CYS A 121 5.44 12.76 -4.52
N GLN A 122 5.80 11.69 -5.21
CA GLN A 122 7.18 11.48 -5.60
C GLN A 122 7.68 12.66 -6.44
N THR A 123 6.98 13.03 -7.51
CA THR A 123 7.36 14.15 -8.40
C THR A 123 7.49 15.48 -7.65
N ALA A 124 6.64 15.71 -6.64
CA ALA A 124 6.66 16.91 -5.78
C ALA A 124 7.84 16.97 -4.80
N GLY A 125 8.68 15.94 -4.72
CA GLY A 125 9.90 15.94 -3.90
C GLY A 125 9.83 15.08 -2.64
N TYR A 126 8.69 14.45 -2.34
CA TYR A 126 8.59 13.54 -1.20
C TYR A 126 9.42 12.26 -1.48
N GLU A 127 10.45 12.04 -0.67
CA GLU A 127 11.40 10.94 -0.83
C GLU A 127 10.85 9.62 -0.29
N LEU A 128 9.95 9.70 0.70
CA LEU A 128 9.21 8.58 1.24
C LEU A 128 7.70 8.82 1.10
N VAL A 129 6.99 7.86 0.52
CA VAL A 129 5.52 7.87 0.48
C VAL A 129 5.00 6.69 1.30
N LEU A 130 4.30 7.00 2.40
CA LEU A 130 3.59 6.04 3.24
C LEU A 130 2.17 5.87 2.69
N LEU A 131 1.79 4.64 2.33
CA LEU A 131 0.48 4.32 1.77
C LEU A 131 -0.31 3.44 2.74
N GLU A 132 -1.34 3.99 3.38
CA GLU A 132 -2.21 3.29 4.34
C GLU A 132 -3.48 2.77 3.66
N THR A 133 -3.91 1.54 3.99
CA THR A 133 -5.27 1.07 3.68
C THR A 133 -6.20 1.23 4.88
N VAL A 134 -7.51 1.41 4.67
CA VAL A 134 -8.48 1.42 5.78
C VAL A 134 -8.79 0.01 6.33
N GLY A 135 -8.39 -1.07 5.62
CA GLY A 135 -8.35 -2.44 6.17
C GLY A 135 -9.65 -3.26 6.07
N LEU A 136 -10.56 -2.93 5.15
CA LEU A 136 -11.89 -3.54 5.05
C LEU A 136 -12.08 -4.49 3.84
N GLY A 137 -11.03 -4.87 3.09
CA GLY A 137 -11.23 -5.28 1.68
C GLY A 137 -10.28 -6.32 1.08
N GLN A 138 -10.31 -6.39 -0.25
CA GLN A 138 -9.29 -7.01 -1.12
C GLN A 138 -8.23 -5.96 -1.55
N SER A 139 -8.33 -4.75 -0.98
CA SER A 139 -7.50 -3.57 -1.26
C SER A 139 -6.04 -3.74 -0.85
N GLU A 140 -5.75 -4.62 0.10
CA GLU A 140 -4.42 -4.80 0.67
C GLU A 140 -3.47 -5.47 -0.33
N VAL A 141 -3.98 -6.42 -1.13
CA VAL A 141 -3.21 -7.03 -2.23
C VAL A 141 -2.99 -6.03 -3.37
N GLU A 142 -3.97 -5.17 -3.65
CA GLU A 142 -3.82 -4.08 -4.63
C GLU A 142 -2.80 -3.03 -4.15
N VAL A 143 -2.74 -2.71 -2.85
CA VAL A 143 -1.70 -1.82 -2.30
C VAL A 143 -0.30 -2.38 -2.52
N ALA A 144 -0.11 -3.70 -2.44
CA ALA A 144 1.18 -4.33 -2.76
C ALA A 144 1.65 -4.01 -4.20
N GLN A 145 0.71 -3.69 -5.11
CA GLN A 145 1.01 -3.29 -6.49
C GLN A 145 1.36 -1.79 -6.62
N SER A 146 1.25 -1.00 -5.55
CA SER A 146 1.57 0.45 -5.55
C SER A 146 2.78 0.81 -4.69
N VAL A 147 3.39 -0.16 -3.99
CA VAL A 147 4.46 0.08 -3.02
C VAL A 147 5.70 -0.75 -3.27
N ASP A 148 6.85 -0.27 -2.81
CA ASP A 148 8.12 -0.97 -2.92
C ASP A 148 8.29 -1.99 -1.79
N MET A 149 7.75 -1.72 -0.61
CA MET A 149 7.71 -2.63 0.53
C MET A 149 6.35 -2.57 1.21
N LEU A 150 5.79 -3.72 1.59
CA LEU A 150 4.52 -3.80 2.30
C LEU A 150 4.71 -4.30 3.74
N LEU A 151 4.29 -3.49 4.70
CA LEU A 151 4.22 -3.80 6.12
C LEU A 151 2.82 -4.27 6.50
N LEU A 152 2.72 -5.45 7.10
CA LEU A 152 1.46 -5.98 7.64
C LEU A 152 1.42 -5.80 9.16
N LEU A 153 0.50 -4.98 9.64
CA LEU A 153 0.31 -4.68 11.06
C LEU A 153 -0.77 -5.58 11.65
N ILE A 154 -0.43 -6.27 12.74
CA ILE A 154 -1.27 -7.27 13.39
C ILE A 154 -1.36 -6.95 14.89
N PRO A 155 -2.55 -6.79 15.48
CA PRO A 155 -2.68 -6.59 16.92
C PRO A 155 -2.45 -7.91 17.69
N PRO A 156 -2.11 -7.86 18.99
CA PRO A 156 -1.93 -9.06 19.80
C PRO A 156 -3.24 -9.78 20.04
N GLY A 157 -3.20 -11.12 20.10
CA GLY A 157 -4.29 -11.93 20.63
C GLY A 157 -5.58 -11.93 19.78
N GLY A 158 -5.49 -11.59 18.50
CA GLY A 158 -6.66 -11.60 17.61
C GLY A 158 -7.29 -12.99 17.36
N GLY A 159 -6.65 -14.08 17.83
CA GLY A 159 -7.23 -15.44 17.94
C GLY A 159 -7.29 -16.21 16.62
N ASP A 160 -6.85 -17.48 16.58
CA ASP A 160 -6.86 -18.40 15.41
C ASP A 160 -6.48 -17.77 14.03
N ASP A 161 -5.72 -16.69 14.10
CA ASP A 161 -5.76 -15.60 13.13
C ASP A 161 -4.86 -15.81 11.91
N LEU A 162 -4.13 -16.91 11.87
CA LEU A 162 -3.47 -17.31 10.64
C LEU A 162 -4.49 -17.68 9.54
N GLN A 163 -5.70 -18.11 9.94
CA GLN A 163 -6.82 -18.31 9.03
C GLN A 163 -7.61 -17.00 8.76
N GLY A 164 -7.65 -16.07 9.73
CA GLY A 164 -8.36 -14.78 9.64
C GLY A 164 -7.61 -13.71 8.83
N VAL A 165 -6.28 -13.67 8.94
CA VAL A 165 -5.43 -12.90 8.03
C VAL A 165 -5.41 -13.63 6.70
N LYS A 166 -6.27 -13.18 5.78
CA LYS A 166 -6.48 -13.75 4.43
C LYS A 166 -5.17 -14.25 3.86
N LYS A 167 -5.06 -15.56 3.59
CA LYS A 167 -3.89 -16.24 3.01
C LYS A 167 -3.13 -15.40 1.97
N GLY A 168 -3.85 -14.65 1.13
CA GLY A 168 -3.25 -13.76 0.13
C GLY A 168 -2.46 -12.54 0.65
N ILE A 169 -2.78 -11.91 1.78
CA ILE A 169 -2.05 -10.72 2.25
C ILE A 169 -0.70 -11.07 2.88
N ILE A 170 -0.62 -12.20 3.58
CA ILE A 170 0.63 -12.71 4.15
C ILE A 170 1.64 -13.05 3.04
N GLU A 171 1.14 -13.61 1.94
CA GLU A 171 1.96 -13.98 0.78
C GLU A 171 2.63 -12.76 0.11
N VAL A 172 2.01 -11.57 0.19
CA VAL A 172 2.54 -10.33 -0.41
C VAL A 172 3.19 -9.38 0.60
N ALA A 173 3.13 -9.67 1.91
CA ALA A 173 3.78 -8.86 2.93
C ALA A 173 5.30 -9.04 2.89
N ASP A 174 6.06 -7.95 2.98
CA ASP A 174 7.53 -7.96 3.05
C ASP A 174 8.02 -7.97 4.51
N MET A 175 7.17 -7.58 5.45
CA MET A 175 7.43 -7.62 6.90
C MET A 175 6.10 -7.67 7.67
N ILE A 176 6.11 -8.36 8.80
CA ILE A 176 4.99 -8.40 9.74
C ILE A 176 5.38 -7.64 11.01
N ILE A 177 4.48 -6.80 11.50
CA ILE A 177 4.66 -6.03 12.74
C ILE A 177 3.50 -6.38 13.67
N VAL A 178 3.82 -7.00 14.80
CA VAL A 178 2.86 -7.18 15.88
C VAL A 178 2.84 -5.90 16.71
N THR A 179 1.75 -5.14 16.57
CA THR A 179 1.57 -3.82 17.20
C THR A 179 1.10 -3.96 18.66
N LYS A 180 1.01 -2.84 19.39
CA LYS A 180 0.55 -2.79 20.79
C LYS A 180 1.34 -3.73 21.71
N ALA A 181 2.63 -3.91 21.42
CA ALA A 181 3.53 -4.75 22.20
C ALA A 181 4.00 -3.99 23.46
N ASP A 182 3.07 -3.66 24.35
CA ASP A 182 3.29 -2.86 25.55
C ASP A 182 2.31 -3.25 26.67
N GLY A 183 2.64 -2.83 27.90
CA GLY A 183 1.81 -3.04 29.09
C GLY A 183 1.31 -4.47 29.25
N ASN A 184 0.00 -4.63 29.48
CA ASN A 184 -0.65 -5.92 29.70
C ASN A 184 -0.72 -6.80 28.44
N LEU A 185 -0.46 -6.24 27.24
CA LEU A 185 -0.51 -6.96 25.97
C LEU A 185 0.85 -7.48 25.52
N LEU A 186 1.95 -7.09 26.19
CA LEU A 186 3.31 -7.45 25.78
C LEU A 186 3.55 -8.97 25.71
N SER A 187 3.04 -9.73 26.67
CA SER A 187 3.17 -11.20 26.69
C SER A 187 2.42 -11.83 25.52
N THR A 188 1.17 -11.42 25.29
CA THR A 188 0.35 -11.85 24.16
C THR A 188 0.99 -11.46 22.82
N ALA A 189 1.55 -10.25 22.71
CA ALA A 189 2.22 -9.79 21.51
C ALA A 189 3.44 -10.65 21.16
N LYS A 190 4.26 -11.00 22.17
CA LYS A 190 5.42 -11.90 21.99
C LYS A 190 5.00 -13.28 21.52
N MET A 191 3.89 -13.83 22.05
CA MET A 191 3.34 -15.11 21.63
C MET A 191 2.85 -15.04 20.19
N THR A 192 2.02 -14.04 19.84
CA THR A 192 1.57 -13.80 18.46
C THR A 192 2.75 -13.67 17.50
N ALA A 193 3.80 -12.93 17.86
CA ALA A 193 4.99 -12.80 17.02
C ALA A 193 5.72 -14.14 16.83
N ALA A 194 5.77 -15.01 17.85
CA ALA A 194 6.36 -16.34 17.73
C ALA A 194 5.55 -17.23 16.77
N ASP A 195 4.21 -17.18 16.86
CA ASP A 195 3.32 -17.93 15.98
C ASP A 195 3.51 -17.54 14.51
N TYR A 196 3.54 -16.24 14.21
CA TYR A 196 3.79 -15.74 12.86
C TYR A 196 5.20 -16.08 12.38
N LYS A 197 6.23 -16.05 13.25
CA LYS A 197 7.60 -16.47 12.87
C LYS A 197 7.64 -17.93 12.46
N GLY A 198 6.98 -18.81 13.22
CA GLY A 198 6.85 -20.23 12.88
C GLY A 198 6.13 -20.44 11.55
N ALA A 199 5.01 -19.75 11.36
CA ALA A 199 4.23 -19.85 10.12
C ALA A 199 4.99 -19.35 8.88
N MET A 200 5.78 -18.27 9.01
CA MET A 200 6.51 -17.70 7.87
C MET A 200 7.58 -18.63 7.31
N GLN A 201 8.05 -19.62 8.07
CA GLN A 201 8.97 -20.66 7.59
C GLN A 201 8.35 -21.51 6.47
N PHE A 202 7.03 -21.64 6.45
CA PHE A 202 6.29 -22.44 5.46
C PHE A 202 5.76 -21.61 4.29
N VAL A 203 5.83 -20.28 4.37
CA VAL A 203 5.44 -19.38 3.28
C VAL A 203 6.60 -19.27 2.30
N HIS A 204 6.62 -20.16 1.30
CA HIS A 204 7.55 -20.09 0.19
C HIS A 204 7.11 -19.03 -0.83
N ALA A 205 7.59 -17.80 -0.68
CA ALA A 205 7.39 -16.78 -1.68
C ALA A 205 8.48 -16.88 -2.76
N LYS A 206 8.19 -17.62 -3.84
CA LYS A 206 9.04 -17.63 -5.05
C LYS A 206 9.24 -16.19 -5.53
N GLY A 207 10.50 -15.82 -5.78
CA GLY A 207 10.85 -14.50 -6.32
C GLY A 207 11.00 -13.38 -5.29
N ARG A 208 11.08 -13.70 -3.99
CA ARG A 208 11.58 -12.74 -3.00
C ARG A 208 13.09 -12.54 -3.13
N LEU A 209 13.52 -11.38 -2.64
CA LEU A 209 14.92 -11.01 -2.52
C LEU A 209 15.69 -12.04 -1.68
N GLN A 210 16.92 -12.37 -2.10
CA GLN A 210 17.80 -13.25 -1.34
C GLN A 210 18.11 -12.65 0.04
N GLY A 211 18.00 -13.45 1.11
CA GLY A 211 18.07 -12.97 2.49
C GLY A 211 16.76 -12.38 3.02
N TRP A 212 15.69 -12.38 2.22
CA TRP A 212 14.33 -11.98 2.60
C TRP A 212 13.29 -13.07 2.26
N GLU A 213 13.73 -14.33 2.20
CA GLU A 213 12.88 -15.48 1.87
C GLU A 213 11.69 -15.58 2.83
N HIS A 214 11.97 -15.33 4.12
CA HIS A 214 11.00 -15.30 5.20
C HIS A 214 10.85 -13.87 5.73
N PRO A 215 9.66 -13.25 5.65
CA PRO A 215 9.45 -11.90 6.13
C PRO A 215 9.76 -11.82 7.62
N PRO A 216 10.54 -10.82 8.06
CA PRO A 216 10.78 -10.63 9.48
C PRO A 216 9.47 -10.29 10.18
N VAL A 217 9.32 -10.85 11.39
CA VAL A 217 8.20 -10.54 12.29
C VAL A 217 8.77 -9.78 13.48
N LEU A 218 8.37 -8.53 13.63
CA LEU A 218 8.86 -7.59 14.63
C LEU A 218 7.74 -7.18 15.59
N LEU A 219 8.13 -6.67 16.76
CA LEU A 219 7.21 -6.12 17.75
C LEU A 219 7.31 -4.59 17.70
N ALA A 220 6.18 -3.92 17.88
CA ALA A 220 6.14 -2.47 18.00
C ALA A 220 5.10 -2.01 19.02
N SER A 221 5.44 -0.94 19.73
CA SER A 221 4.47 -0.09 20.40
C SER A 221 4.58 1.33 19.86
N ALA A 222 3.49 1.84 19.30
CA ALA A 222 3.44 3.25 18.90
C ALA A 222 3.27 4.20 20.11
N VAL A 223 2.88 3.66 21.28
CA VAL A 223 2.66 4.45 22.50
C VAL A 223 3.96 4.63 23.28
N THR A 224 4.75 3.56 23.43
CA THR A 224 6.06 3.62 24.10
C THR A 224 7.21 3.87 23.12
N GLU A 225 6.91 3.93 21.81
CA GLU A 225 7.87 4.06 20.70
C GLU A 225 8.86 2.88 20.59
N GLU A 226 8.67 1.82 21.39
CA GLU A 226 9.51 0.62 21.36
C GLU A 226 9.40 -0.11 20.01
N GLY A 227 10.54 -0.51 19.46
CA GLY A 227 10.66 -1.27 18.22
C GLY A 227 10.62 -0.43 16.94
N VAL A 228 10.24 0.86 17.00
CA VAL A 228 10.09 1.72 15.81
C VAL A 228 11.42 1.97 15.10
N SER A 229 12.50 2.24 15.85
CA SER A 229 13.84 2.42 15.30
C SER A 229 14.34 1.17 14.57
N ASN A 230 14.20 0.01 15.21
CA ASN A 230 14.58 -1.28 14.63
C ASN A 230 13.77 -1.56 13.35
N ILE A 231 12.46 -1.31 13.36
CA ILE A 231 11.64 -1.48 12.14
C ILE A 231 12.15 -0.58 11.01
N TRP A 232 12.49 0.68 11.30
CA TRP A 232 13.06 1.58 10.30
C TRP A 232 14.41 1.09 9.75
N GLU A 233 15.28 0.53 10.59
CA GLU A 233 16.53 -0.07 10.14
C GLU A 233 16.30 -1.22 9.15
N TYR A 234 15.31 -2.08 9.39
CA TYR A 234 14.93 -3.13 8.45
C TYR A 234 14.37 -2.56 7.14
N VAL A 235 13.59 -1.48 7.18
CA VAL A 235 13.10 -0.80 5.97
C VAL A 235 14.27 -0.26 5.15
N CYS A 236 15.24 0.39 5.80
CA CYS A 236 16.45 0.89 5.14
C CYS A 236 17.29 -0.23 4.53
N ARG A 237 17.44 -1.36 5.24
CA ARG A 237 18.15 -2.54 4.73
C ARG A 237 17.44 -3.11 3.50
N TYR A 238 16.13 -3.37 3.59
CA TYR A 238 15.34 -3.87 2.46
C TYR A 238 15.45 -2.94 1.25
N ARG A 239 15.31 -1.62 1.46
CA ARG A 239 15.45 -0.63 0.41
C ARG A 239 16.82 -0.72 -0.27
N ARG A 240 17.91 -0.77 0.52
CA ARG A 240 19.28 -0.87 -0.01
C ARG A 240 19.42 -2.13 -0.86
N ASP A 241 19.06 -3.28 -0.30
CA ASP A 241 19.24 -4.57 -0.98
C ASP A 241 18.40 -4.65 -2.28
N MET A 242 17.19 -4.07 -2.29
CA MET A 242 16.35 -3.97 -3.50
C MET A 242 16.96 -3.05 -4.57
N ILE A 243 17.64 -1.98 -4.19
CA ILE A 243 18.32 -1.07 -5.13
C ILE A 243 19.58 -1.76 -5.69
N ASP A 244 20.44 -2.27 -4.81
CA ASP A 244 21.74 -2.84 -5.17
C ASP A 244 21.60 -4.06 -6.10
N THR A 245 20.52 -4.82 -5.94
CA THR A 245 20.19 -5.97 -6.80
C THR A 245 19.42 -5.60 -8.06
N GLY A 246 19.01 -4.34 -8.24
CA GLY A 246 18.13 -3.90 -9.34
C GLY A 246 16.68 -4.40 -9.23
N ASN A 247 16.34 -5.15 -8.18
CA ASN A 247 15.00 -5.72 -7.96
C ASN A 247 13.93 -4.65 -7.75
N LEU A 248 14.31 -3.48 -7.22
CA LEU A 248 13.39 -2.35 -7.05
C LEU A 248 12.80 -1.94 -8.40
N GLU A 249 13.64 -1.64 -9.39
CA GLU A 249 13.19 -1.22 -10.72
C GLU A 249 12.34 -2.29 -11.41
N GLU A 250 12.75 -3.56 -11.31
CA GLU A 250 11.98 -4.66 -11.90
C GLU A 250 10.61 -4.83 -11.25
N LYS A 251 10.53 -4.69 -9.92
CA LYS A 251 9.25 -4.65 -9.19
C LYS A 251 8.39 -3.50 -9.70
N ARG A 252 8.95 -2.29 -9.86
CA ARG A 252 8.21 -1.13 -10.39
C ARG A 252 7.71 -1.35 -11.81
N ARG A 253 8.53 -1.90 -12.71
CA ARG A 253 8.12 -2.21 -14.10
C ARG A 253 6.96 -3.20 -14.15
N LYS A 254 6.98 -4.23 -13.30
CA LYS A 254 5.86 -5.18 -13.15
C LYS A 254 4.59 -4.49 -12.67
N GLN A 255 4.70 -3.64 -11.65
CA GLN A 255 3.59 -2.85 -11.11
C GLN A 255 2.99 -1.89 -12.15
N SER A 256 3.81 -1.17 -12.91
CA SER A 256 3.33 -0.29 -13.98
C SER A 256 2.54 -1.04 -15.05
N ARG A 257 3.00 -2.24 -15.45
CA ARG A 257 2.24 -3.09 -16.39
C ARG A 257 0.92 -3.55 -15.79
N TYR A 258 0.90 -3.92 -14.51
CA TYR A 258 -0.32 -4.29 -13.80
C TYR A 258 -1.34 -3.15 -13.83
N TRP A 259 -0.92 -1.92 -13.45
CA TRP A 259 -1.81 -0.76 -13.42
C TRP A 259 -2.30 -0.34 -14.80
N MET A 260 -1.46 -0.44 -15.84
CA MET A 260 -1.89 -0.19 -17.22
C MET A 260 -3.09 -1.07 -17.61
N TRP A 261 -2.99 -2.38 -17.38
CA TRP A 261 -4.07 -3.32 -17.71
C TRP A 261 -5.31 -3.13 -16.82
N LYS A 262 -5.11 -2.89 -15.52
CA LYS A 262 -6.20 -2.60 -14.58
C LYS A 262 -6.96 -1.33 -14.97
N ASN A 263 -6.25 -0.27 -15.33
CA ASN A 263 -6.84 0.99 -15.76
C ASN A 263 -7.60 0.85 -17.08
N LEU A 264 -7.07 0.09 -18.03
CA LEU A 264 -7.81 -0.24 -19.26
C LEU A 264 -9.13 -0.96 -18.93
N GLN A 265 -9.09 -1.97 -18.06
CA GLN A 265 -10.29 -2.69 -17.64
C GLN A 265 -11.33 -1.75 -17.01
N ASN A 266 -10.90 -0.86 -16.13
CA ASN A 266 -11.77 0.12 -15.47
C ASN A 266 -12.40 1.09 -16.50
N LEU A 267 -11.58 1.64 -17.42
CA LEU A 267 -12.03 2.56 -18.46
C LEU A 267 -13.05 1.92 -19.41
N VAL A 268 -12.83 0.65 -19.81
CA VAL A 268 -13.77 -0.11 -20.63
C VAL A 268 -15.09 -0.31 -19.89
N GLN A 269 -15.04 -0.71 -18.61
CA GLN A 269 -16.22 -0.94 -17.79
C GLN A 269 -17.03 0.36 -17.57
N GLU A 270 -16.34 1.48 -17.32
CA GLU A 270 -16.98 2.79 -17.16
C GLU A 270 -17.65 3.24 -18.47
N LYS A 271 -16.94 3.13 -19.61
CA LYS A 271 -17.48 3.47 -20.92
C LYS A 271 -18.69 2.61 -21.28
N ALA A 272 -18.64 1.31 -20.99
CA ALA A 272 -19.76 0.39 -21.22
C ALA A 272 -21.01 0.79 -20.43
N ARG A 273 -20.85 1.13 -19.13
CA ARG A 273 -21.96 1.56 -18.27
C ARG A 273 -22.56 2.92 -18.64
N LYS A 274 -21.74 3.84 -19.16
CA LYS A 274 -22.23 5.17 -19.60
C LYS A 274 -22.92 5.13 -20.96
N SER A 275 -22.78 4.03 -21.72
CA SER A 275 -23.39 3.90 -23.03
C SER A 275 -24.89 3.64 -22.93
N SER A 276 -25.69 4.57 -23.46
CA SER A 276 -27.15 4.46 -23.49
C SER A 276 -27.66 3.29 -24.34
N SER A 277 -26.96 2.94 -25.42
CA SER A 277 -27.29 1.79 -26.26
C SER A 277 -27.05 0.46 -25.55
N LEU A 278 -25.91 0.32 -24.85
CA LEU A 278 -25.61 -0.87 -24.06
C LEU A 278 -26.54 -1.01 -22.86
N ASN A 279 -26.87 0.07 -22.18
CA ASN A 279 -27.85 0.05 -21.08
C ASN A 279 -29.25 -0.36 -21.55
N ARG A 280 -29.63 -0.06 -22.79
CA ARG A 280 -30.89 -0.54 -23.36
C ARG A 280 -30.81 -2.03 -23.67
N PHE A 281 -29.70 -2.48 -24.27
CA PHE A 281 -29.48 -3.89 -24.61
C PHE A 281 -29.34 -4.78 -23.37
N SER A 282 -28.72 -4.28 -22.29
CA SER A 282 -28.55 -5.02 -21.04
C SER A 282 -29.87 -5.38 -20.37
N ARG A 283 -30.90 -4.53 -20.48
CA ARG A 283 -32.23 -4.80 -19.90
C ARG A 283 -32.89 -6.06 -20.47
N ASP A 284 -32.77 -6.30 -21.78
CA ASP A 284 -33.27 -7.53 -22.42
C ASP A 284 -32.50 -8.77 -21.94
N LEU A 285 -31.18 -8.65 -21.75
CA LEU A 285 -30.36 -9.74 -21.22
C LEU A 285 -30.66 -10.02 -19.74
N GLU A 286 -30.89 -8.99 -18.94
CA GLU A 286 -31.29 -9.11 -17.53
C GLU A 286 -32.62 -9.84 -17.38
N GLU A 287 -33.61 -9.57 -18.25
CA GLU A 287 -34.88 -10.31 -18.25
C GLU A 287 -34.67 -11.81 -18.56
N LYS A 288 -33.80 -12.12 -19.54
CA LYS A 288 -33.45 -13.51 -19.89
C LYS A 288 -32.66 -14.22 -18.79
N LEU A 289 -31.83 -13.50 -18.04
CA LEU A 289 -31.14 -14.02 -16.85
C LEU A 289 -32.14 -14.31 -15.72
N ASN A 290 -33.02 -13.35 -15.39
CA ASN A 290 -34.00 -13.48 -14.32
C ASN A 290 -35.02 -14.59 -14.57
N SER A 291 -35.36 -14.85 -15.85
CA SER A 291 -36.24 -15.95 -16.25
C SER A 291 -35.52 -17.30 -16.43
N GLY A 292 -34.21 -17.37 -16.20
CA GLY A 292 -33.41 -18.60 -16.35
C GLY A 292 -33.20 -19.06 -17.79
N ARG A 293 -33.56 -18.25 -18.79
CA ARG A 293 -33.40 -18.57 -20.23
C ARG A 293 -31.98 -18.33 -20.75
N MET A 294 -31.12 -17.71 -19.96
CA MET A 294 -29.73 -17.41 -20.30
C MET A 294 -28.83 -17.53 -19.08
N THR A 295 -27.56 -17.87 -19.30
CA THR A 295 -26.53 -17.89 -18.24
C THR A 295 -25.72 -16.59 -18.22
N PRO A 296 -25.14 -16.20 -17.06
CA PRO A 296 -24.34 -14.98 -16.95
C PRO A 296 -23.18 -14.89 -17.94
N ARG A 297 -22.53 -16.02 -18.26
CA ARG A 297 -21.41 -16.07 -19.22
C ARG A 297 -21.86 -15.70 -20.64
N VAL A 298 -23.01 -16.22 -21.08
CA VAL A 298 -23.57 -15.94 -22.42
C VAL A 298 -24.03 -14.48 -22.51
N ALA A 299 -24.68 -13.97 -21.46
CA ALA A 299 -25.09 -12.58 -21.40
C ALA A 299 -23.88 -11.63 -21.49
N ALA A 300 -22.81 -11.91 -20.74
CA ALA A 300 -21.57 -11.13 -20.78
C ALA A 300 -20.90 -11.14 -22.16
N ALA A 301 -20.86 -12.29 -22.84
CA ALA A 301 -20.31 -12.38 -24.20
C ALA A 301 -21.10 -11.50 -25.18
N ARG A 302 -22.44 -11.55 -25.14
CA ARG A 302 -23.30 -10.69 -25.98
C ARG A 302 -23.09 -9.19 -25.71
N LEU A 303 -22.89 -8.81 -24.45
CA LEU A 303 -22.56 -7.42 -24.10
C LEU A 303 -21.20 -7.02 -24.71
N LEU A 304 -20.21 -7.91 -24.70
CA LEU A 304 -18.89 -7.65 -25.29
C LEU A 304 -18.94 -7.53 -26.81
N ASP A 305 -19.73 -8.36 -27.50
CA ASP A 305 -19.93 -8.28 -28.95
C ASP A 305 -20.54 -6.93 -29.34
N CYS A 306 -21.56 -6.50 -28.57
CA CYS A 306 -22.20 -5.20 -28.73
C CYS A 306 -21.21 -4.03 -28.50
N ILE A 307 -20.33 -4.13 -27.49
CA ILE A 307 -19.26 -3.14 -27.25
C ILE A 307 -18.29 -3.07 -28.44
N SER A 308 -17.98 -4.22 -29.05
CA SER A 308 -16.97 -4.34 -30.11
C SER A 308 -17.49 -3.94 -31.50
N GLY A 309 -18.80 -3.68 -31.62
CA GLY A 309 -19.43 -3.42 -32.92
C GLY A 309 -19.53 -4.66 -33.82
N ASN A 310 -19.22 -5.84 -33.27
CA ASN A 310 -19.40 -7.13 -33.95
C ASN A 310 -20.86 -7.56 -33.83
N ASN A 311 -21.76 -6.82 -34.46
CA ASN A 311 -23.13 -7.26 -34.64
C ASN A 311 -23.16 -8.20 -35.86
N ASN A 312 -23.08 -9.50 -35.62
CA ASN A 312 -23.69 -10.50 -36.52
C ASN A 312 -25.14 -10.70 -36.12
#